data_AF-A0A0G1WCZ3-F1
#
_entry.id   AF-A0A0G1WCZ3-F1
#
_cell.length_a   1.000
_cell.length_b   1.000
_cell.length_c   1.000
_cell.angle_alpha   90.00
_cell.angle_beta   90.00
_cell.angle_gamma   90.00
#
_symmetry.space_group_name_H-M   'P 1'
#
loop_
_entity.id
_entity.type
_entity.pdbx_description
1 polymer ?
#
loop_
_entity_poly.entity_id
_entity_poly.type
_entity_poly.pdbx_seq_one_letter_code
_entity_poly.pdbx_strand_id
1 'polypeptide(L)' 'KIEELVKKHFPLKPADIIRELDLKRPIYEKTAAYGHFGRNDPDFTWEKLDKVHLLK' A
#
# COMPACT_ATOMS: atom_id res chain seq x y z
N LYS A 1 19.02 -2.63 10.23
CA LYS A 1 17.91 -3.52 10.65
C LYS A 1 16.56 -3.15 10.03
N ILE A 2 15.93 -2.01 10.35
CA ILE A 2 14.61 -1.66 9.75
C ILE A 2 14.71 -1.44 8.23
N GLU A 3 15.69 -0.66 7.78
CA GLU A 3 15.90 -0.40 6.35
C GLU A 3 16.06 -1.69 5.53
N GLU A 4 16.78 -2.67 6.05
CA GLU A 4 17.00 -3.96 5.38
C GLU A 4 15.70 -4.75 5.26
N LEU A 5 14.86 -4.76 6.30
CA LEU A 5 13.54 -5.37 6.26
C LEU A 5 12.64 -4.69 5.22
N VAL A 6 12.71 -3.35 5.13
CA VAL A 6 11.97 -2.59 4.11
C VAL A 6 12.41 -3.01 2.71
N LYS A 7 13.72 -3.00 2.42
CA LYS A 7 14.26 -3.40 1.11
C LYS A 7 13.93 -4.86 0.75
N LYS A 8 13.86 -5.74 1.75
CA LYS A 8 13.58 -7.17 1.58
C LYS A 8 12.10 -7.45 1.29
N HIS A 9 11.19 -6.74 1.95
CA HIS A 9 9.76 -7.07 1.93
C HIS A 9 8.90 -6.11 1.11
N PHE A 10 9.42 -4.95 0.71
CA PHE A 10 8.70 -3.95 -0.07
C PHE A 10 9.46 -3.65 -1.37
N PRO A 11 9.03 -4.20 -2.51
CA PRO A 11 9.61 -3.82 -3.79
C PRO A 11 9.18 -2.39 -4.15
N LEU A 12 10.14 -1.47 -4.19
CA LEU A 12 9.88 -0.03 -4.39
C LEU A 12 10.00 0.43 -5.86
N LYS A 13 10.09 -0.51 -6.81
CA LYS A 13 10.05 -0.16 -8.24
C LYS A 13 8.62 0.29 -8.60
N PRO A 14 8.42 1.30 -9.47
CA PRO A 14 7.08 1.80 -9.79
C PRO A 14 6.10 0.72 -10.26
N ALA A 15 6.54 -0.18 -11.14
CA ALA A 15 5.70 -1.27 -11.64
C ALA A 15 5.30 -2.26 -10.54
N ASP A 16 6.20 -2.54 -9.59
CA ASP A 16 5.91 -3.41 -8.47
C ASP A 16 4.94 -2.75 -7.49
N ILE A 17 5.11 -1.47 -7.15
CA ILE A 17 4.16 -0.73 -6.30
C ILE A 17 2.74 -0.80 -6.89
N ILE A 18 2.61 -0.56 -8.20
CA ILE A 18 1.32 -0.63 -8.90
C ILE A 18 0.70 -2.03 -8.77
N ARG A 19 1.50 -3.08 -8.87
CA ARG A 19 1.05 -4.48 -8.77
C ARG A 19 0.70 -4.86 -7.33
N GLU A 20 1.60 -4.60 -6.37
CA GLU A 20 1.43 -4.95 -4.96
C GLU A 20 0.22 -4.26 -4.34
N LEU A 21 -0.06 -3.02 -4.74
CA LEU A 21 -1.20 -2.24 -4.27
C LEU A 21 -2.42 -2.34 -5.20
N ASP A 22 -2.36 -3.13 -6.27
CA ASP A 22 -3.46 -3.31 -7.22
C ASP A 22 -4.10 -1.96 -7.69
N LEU A 23 -3.24 -1.07 -8.20
CA LEU A 23 -3.59 0.33 -8.45
C LEU A 23 -4.24 0.60 -9.81
N LYS A 24 -4.23 -0.35 -10.74
CA LYS A 24 -4.83 -0.17 -12.09
C LYS A 24 -6.35 -0.42 -12.06
N ARG A 25 -7.05 0.31 -11.19
CA ARG A 25 -8.49 0.20 -10.95
C ARG A 25 -9.12 1.58 -10.78
N PRO A 26 -10.42 1.75 -11.05
CA PRO A 26 -11.11 3.02 -10.86
C PRO A 26 -11.45 3.27 -9.36
N ILE A 27 -10.44 3.45 -8.51
CA ILE A 27 -10.59 3.60 -7.05
C ILE A 27 -10.36 5.02 -6.53
N TYR A 28 -9.89 5.92 -7.39
CA TYR A 28 -9.32 7.21 -6.97
C TYR A 28 -10.34 8.29 -6.63
N GLU A 29 -11.54 8.25 -7.22
CA GLU A 29 -12.60 9.24 -6.96
C GLU A 29 -12.92 9.33 -5.46
N LYS A 30 -12.96 8.18 -4.78
CA LYS A 30 -13.20 8.10 -3.33
C LYS A 30 -12.18 8.88 -2.50
N THR A 31 -10.95 9.05 -2.99
CA THR A 31 -9.88 9.78 -2.30
C THR A 31 -9.90 11.29 -2.52
N ALA A 32 -10.70 11.78 -3.48
CA ALA A 32 -10.78 13.21 -3.83
C ALA A 32 -11.40 14.09 -2.73
N ALA A 33 -12.04 13.48 -1.73
CA ALA A 33 -12.54 14.15 -0.54
C ALA A 33 -12.16 13.35 0.73
N TYR A 34 -12.08 14.05 1.85
CA TYR A 34 -11.80 13.47 3.18
C TYR A 34 -10.45 12.76 3.31
N GLY A 35 -9.50 13.06 2.41
CA GLY A 35 -8.12 12.60 2.48
C GLY A 35 -7.86 11.22 1.86
N HIS A 36 -6.58 10.96 1.57
CA HIS A 36 -6.09 9.73 0.94
C HIS A 36 -5.72 8.62 1.93
N PHE A 37 -5.48 8.97 3.19
CA PHE A 37 -4.89 8.08 4.21
C PHE A 37 -5.76 7.95 5.45
N GLY A 38 -5.56 6.86 6.20
CA GLY A 38 -6.22 6.61 7.49
C GLY A 38 -7.69 6.21 7.38
N ARG A 39 -8.11 5.74 6.19
CA ARG A 39 -9.51 5.40 5.88
C ARG A 39 -9.67 3.90 5.75
N ASN A 40 -10.63 3.33 6.46
CA ASN A 40 -10.96 1.90 6.37
C ASN A 40 -11.90 1.63 5.18
N ASP A 41 -11.38 1.74 3.96
CA ASP A 41 -12.07 1.36 2.72
C ASP A 41 -11.33 0.18 2.08
N PRO A 42 -12.03 -0.91 1.69
CA PRO A 42 -11.39 -2.10 1.11
C PRO A 42 -10.63 -1.83 -0.19
N ASP A 43 -10.96 -0.75 -0.92
CA ASP A 43 -10.26 -0.36 -2.15
C ASP A 43 -8.88 0.25 -1.89
N PHE A 44 -8.65 0.80 -0.68
CA PHE A 44 -7.38 1.42 -0.29
C PHE A 44 -6.41 0.38 0.25
N THR A 45 -5.84 -0.37 -0.68
CA THR A 45 -4.90 -1.46 -0.39
C THR A 45 -3.65 -1.00 0.38
N TRP A 46 -3.25 0.27 0.27
CA TRP A 46 -2.13 0.84 1.02
C TRP A 46 -2.38 1.00 2.52
N GLU A 47 -3.63 0.94 2.96
CA GLU A 47 -4.00 0.97 4.39
C GLU A 47 -3.96 -0.42 5.03
N LYS A 48 -3.78 -1.49 4.24
CA LYS A 48 -3.76 -2.87 4.76
C LYS A 48 -2.51 -3.12 5.60
N LEU A 49 -2.70 -3.82 6.72
CA LEU A 49 -1.62 -4.26 7.64
C LEU A 49 -1.18 -5.71 7.38
N ASP A 50 -1.33 -6.17 6.14
CA ASP A 50 -1.05 -7.54 5.70
C ASP A 50 0.43 -7.94 5.89
N LYS A 51 1.35 -6.98 5.90
CA LYS A 51 2.80 -7.22 6.00
C LYS A 51 3.38 -7.11 7.41
N VAL A 52 2.59 -6.80 8.44
CA VAL A 52 3.09 -6.62 9.83
C VAL A 52 3.84 -7.86 10.33
N HIS A 53 3.37 -9.06 9.98
CA HIS A 53 3.99 -10.31 10.40
C HIS A 53 5.40 -10.54 9.81
N LEU A 54 5.73 -9.88 8.69
CA LEU A 54 7.04 -9.98 8.03
C LEU A 54 8.11 -9.11 8.69
N LEU A 55 7.71 -8.19 9.58
CA LEU A 55 8.56 -7.13 10.13
C LEU A 55 8.90 -7.34 11.62
N LYS A 56 8.54 -8.50 12.18
CA LYS A 56 8.83 -8.87 13.58
C LYS A 56 10.23 -9.43 13.76
#